data_AF-A0A1R1PW15-F1
#
_entry.id   AF-A0A1R1PW15-F1
#
_cell.length_a   1.000
_cell.length_b   1.000
_cell.length_c   1.000
_cell.angle_alpha   90.00
_cell.angle_beta   90.00
_cell.angle_gamma   90.00
#
_symmetry.space_group_name_H-M   'P 1'
#
loop_
_entity.id
_entity.type
_entity.pdbx_description
1 polymer ?
#
loop_
_entity_poly.entity_id
_entity_poly.type
_entity_poly.pdbx_seq_one_letter_code
_entity_poly.pdbx_strand_id
1 'polypeptide(L)'
;MEIPQTSATNYGDMQEVIDDLSTRFIINIPREELSTIERIFFQIEEAHWFYEDFIVEQNPNLQSMSLKNFAAIMLQQNPALNQLRLNPSEVYQSFLNYKFKVPACGSIIFNESMNK
;
A
#
# COMPACT_ATOMS: atom_id res chain seq x y z
N MET A 1 -28.42 14.06 -1.10
CA MET A 1 -27.31 14.93 -0.70
C MET A 1 -26.07 14.22 -1.17
N GLU A 2 -25.63 14.51 -2.39
CA GLU A 2 -24.42 13.90 -2.94
C GLU A 2 -23.24 14.52 -2.19
N ILE A 3 -22.47 13.67 -1.53
CA ILE A 3 -21.20 14.07 -0.91
C ILE A 3 -20.28 14.45 -2.08
N PRO A 4 -19.68 15.65 -2.09
CA PRO A 4 -18.76 16.03 -3.16
C PRO A 4 -17.67 14.96 -3.30
N GLN A 5 -17.52 14.41 -4.50
CA GLN A 5 -16.37 13.59 -4.87
C GLN A 5 -15.12 14.40 -4.51
N THR A 6 -14.29 13.86 -3.62
CA THR A 6 -13.16 14.55 -3.00
C THR A 6 -12.29 15.16 -4.10
N SER A 7 -12.29 16.48 -4.16
CA SER A 7 -11.44 17.31 -5.01
C SER A 7 -9.99 16.84 -4.93
N ALA A 8 -9.36 16.67 -6.09
CA ALA A 8 -7.95 16.28 -6.24
C ALA A 8 -7.07 16.96 -5.19
N THR A 9 -6.59 16.19 -4.21
CA THR A 9 -5.57 16.65 -3.29
C THR A 9 -4.30 16.83 -4.13
N ASN A 10 -3.93 18.08 -4.42
CA ASN A 10 -2.61 18.36 -4.97
C ASN A 10 -1.59 18.03 -3.87
N TYR A 11 -1.03 16.82 -3.90
CA TYR A 11 0.02 16.42 -2.97
C TYR A 11 1.24 17.31 -3.21
N GLY A 12 1.55 18.18 -2.26
CA GLY A 12 2.64 19.15 -2.39
C GLY A 12 4.00 18.49 -2.23
N ASP A 13 4.16 17.66 -1.21
CA ASP A 13 5.40 16.95 -0.90
C ASP A 13 5.16 15.49 -0.46
N MET A 14 6.27 14.74 -0.30
CA MET A 14 6.22 13.34 0.10
C MET A 14 5.66 13.13 1.52
N GLN A 15 5.79 14.11 2.41
CA GLN A 15 5.26 13.97 3.77
C GLN A 15 3.73 14.04 3.76
N GLU A 16 3.14 14.95 3.00
CA GLU A 16 1.69 15.03 2.80
C GLU A 16 1.11 13.74 2.20
N VAL A 17 1.82 13.16 1.22
CA VAL A 17 1.46 11.84 0.65
C VAL A 17 1.44 10.77 1.74
N ILE A 18 2.50 10.68 2.53
CA ILE A 18 2.62 9.65 3.57
C ILE A 18 1.57 9.87 4.67
N ASP A 19 1.26 11.10 5.05
CA ASP A 19 0.24 11.39 6.07
C ASP A 19 -1.17 11.01 5.59
N ASP A 20 -1.51 11.29 4.33
CA ASP A 20 -2.79 10.90 3.72
C ASP A 20 -2.89 9.36 3.60
N LEU A 21 -1.87 8.70 3.05
CA LEU A 21 -1.82 7.24 2.93
C LEU A 21 -1.85 6.56 4.30
N SER A 22 -1.18 7.13 5.30
CA SER A 22 -1.21 6.64 6.68
C SER A 22 -2.61 6.69 7.27
N THR A 23 -3.35 7.77 7.01
CA THR A 23 -4.72 7.91 7.49
C THR A 23 -5.66 6.92 6.80
N ARG A 24 -5.47 6.67 5.50
CA ARG A 24 -6.31 5.76 4.71
C ARG A 24 -6.06 4.28 5.02
N PHE A 25 -4.79 3.87 5.10
CA PHE A 25 -4.40 2.46 5.09
C PHE A 25 -3.81 1.97 6.42
N ILE A 26 -3.41 2.84 7.35
CA ILE A 26 -2.68 2.41 8.55
C ILE A 26 -3.38 2.79 9.86
N ILE A 27 -3.81 4.04 10.04
CA ILE A 27 -4.24 4.54 11.35
C ILE A 27 -5.67 4.08 11.70
N ASN A 28 -6.54 3.98 10.70
CA ASN A 28 -7.96 3.73 10.90
C ASN A 28 -8.37 2.25 10.75
N ILE A 29 -7.40 1.36 10.51
CA ILE A 29 -7.70 -0.06 10.35
C ILE A 29 -7.91 -0.75 11.70
N PRO A 30 -8.67 -1.87 11.74
CA PRO A 30 -8.86 -2.65 12.95
C PRO A 30 -7.53 -3.10 13.57
N ARG A 31 -7.49 -3.21 14.90
CA ARG A 31 -6.25 -3.59 15.62
C ARG A 31 -5.76 -4.98 15.23
N GLU A 32 -6.65 -5.86 14.78
CA GLU A 32 -6.28 -7.18 14.26
C GLU A 32 -5.34 -7.06 13.04
N GLU A 33 -5.51 -6.03 12.21
CA GLU A 33 -4.65 -5.78 11.04
C GLU A 33 -3.28 -5.20 11.42
N LEU A 34 -3.14 -4.66 12.64
CA LEU A 34 -1.86 -4.21 13.19
C LEU A 34 -1.16 -5.27 14.05
N SER A 35 -1.74 -6.48 14.13
CA SER A 35 -1.27 -7.52 15.05
C SER A 35 -0.04 -8.28 14.56
N THR A 36 0.16 -8.37 13.25
CA THR A 36 1.31 -9.05 12.65
C THR A 36 1.96 -8.22 11.57
N ILE A 37 3.25 -8.48 11.35
CA ILE A 37 4.06 -7.83 10.33
C ILE A 37 3.45 -8.01 8.93
N GLU A 38 2.95 -9.20 8.64
CA GLU A 38 2.41 -9.56 7.33
C GLU A 38 1.18 -8.73 6.99
N ARG A 39 0.27 -8.56 7.96
CA ARG A 39 -0.95 -7.75 7.80
C ARG A 39 -0.62 -6.27 7.60
N ILE A 40 0.31 -5.74 8.39
CA ILE A 40 0.83 -4.37 8.19
C ILE A 40 1.41 -4.22 6.79
N PHE A 41 2.17 -5.20 6.30
CA PHE A 41 2.76 -5.13 4.96
C PHE A 41 1.75 -5.26 3.82
N PHE A 42 0.64 -5.98 4.01
CA PHE A 42 -0.46 -5.94 3.04
C PHE A 42 -1.05 -4.53 2.93
N GLN A 43 -1.20 -3.83 4.05
CA GLN A 43 -1.68 -2.43 4.04
C GLN A 43 -0.67 -1.48 3.39
N ILE A 44 0.64 -1.68 3.62
CA ILE A 44 1.69 -0.92 2.93
C ILE A 44 1.67 -1.19 1.42
N GLU A 45 1.40 -2.44 1.00
CA GLU A 45 1.27 -2.80 -0.40
C GLU A 45 0.05 -2.15 -1.07
N GLU A 46 -1.11 -2.15 -0.39
CA GLU A 46 -2.30 -1.43 -0.88
C GLU A 46 -2.05 0.08 -0.99
N ALA A 47 -1.37 0.67 0.00
CA ALA A 47 -0.96 2.07 -0.04
C ALA A 47 0.03 2.36 -1.19
N HIS A 48 0.93 1.42 -1.49
CA HIS A 48 1.87 1.54 -2.61
C HIS A 48 1.15 1.52 -3.95
N TRP A 49 0.18 0.62 -4.15
CA TRP A 49 -0.64 0.62 -5.35
C TRP A 49 -1.44 1.91 -5.50
N PHE A 50 -2.02 2.41 -4.40
CA PHE A 50 -2.71 3.70 -4.45
C PHE A 50 -1.78 4.86 -4.81
N TYR A 51 -0.55 4.84 -4.30
CA TYR A 51 0.48 5.82 -4.64
C TYR A 51 0.81 5.79 -6.14
N GLU A 52 1.11 4.63 -6.71
CA GLU A 52 1.48 4.48 -8.11
C GLU A 52 0.31 4.81 -9.05
N ASP A 53 -0.89 4.32 -8.73
CA ASP A 53 -2.03 4.39 -9.63
C ASP A 53 -2.74 5.75 -9.59
N PHE A 54 -2.77 6.44 -8.43
CA PHE A 54 -3.54 7.68 -8.28
C PHE A 54 -2.69 8.91 -7.97
N ILE A 55 -1.64 8.77 -7.13
CA ILE A 55 -0.88 9.93 -6.66
C ILE A 55 0.17 10.36 -7.68
N VAL A 56 0.95 9.41 -8.21
CA VAL A 56 1.97 9.67 -9.23
C VAL A 56 1.33 10.15 -10.54
N GLU A 57 0.16 9.62 -10.93
CA GLU A 57 -0.57 10.10 -12.11
C GLU A 57 -1.00 11.57 -11.98
N GLN A 58 -1.34 12.02 -10.76
CA GLN A 58 -1.81 13.38 -10.49
C GLN A 58 -0.69 14.41 -10.29
N ASN A 59 0.50 14.00 -9.83
CA ASN A 59 1.63 14.89 -9.64
C ASN A 59 2.91 14.35 -10.31
N PRO A 60 3.25 14.85 -11.52
CA PRO A 60 4.46 14.42 -12.26
C PRO A 60 5.79 14.71 -11.57
N ASN A 61 5.80 15.50 -10.49
CA ASN A 61 7.02 15.75 -9.70
C ASN A 61 7.33 14.61 -8.73
N LEU A 62 6.36 13.74 -8.46
CA LEU A 62 6.55 12.52 -7.68
C LEU A 62 7.06 11.41 -8.58
N GLN A 63 7.96 10.58 -8.05
CA GLN A 63 8.61 9.52 -8.81
C GLN A 63 8.04 8.16 -8.44
N SER A 64 7.65 7.39 -9.45
CA SER A 64 7.36 5.96 -9.29
C SER A 64 8.52 5.26 -8.56
N MET A 65 8.19 4.37 -7.63
CA MET A 65 9.17 3.67 -6.81
C MET A 65 8.77 2.23 -6.57
N SER A 66 9.75 1.37 -6.27
CA SER A 66 9.46 -0.02 -5.90
C SER A 66 8.77 -0.10 -4.53
N LEU A 67 7.95 -1.14 -4.34
CA LEU A 67 7.34 -1.46 -3.04
C LEU A 67 8.37 -1.50 -1.91
N LYS A 68 9.59 -2.01 -2.18
CA LYS A 68 10.67 -2.06 -1.19
C LYS A 68 11.07 -0.66 -0.71
N ASN A 69 11.24 0.29 -1.63
CA ASN A 69 11.61 1.67 -1.28
C ASN A 69 10.45 2.38 -0.60
N PHE A 70 9.23 2.22 -1.13
CA PHE A 70 8.02 2.77 -0.55
C PHE A 70 7.80 2.28 0.90
N ALA A 71 7.93 0.98 1.14
CA ALA A 71 7.80 0.39 2.47
C ALA A 71 8.86 0.94 3.44
N ALA A 72 10.10 1.14 2.98
CA ALA A 72 11.14 1.75 3.81
C ALA A 72 10.78 3.19 4.22
N ILE A 73 10.23 3.98 3.30
CA ILE A 73 9.77 5.35 3.58
C ILE A 73 8.60 5.33 4.57
N MET A 74 7.57 4.52 4.32
CA MET A 74 6.40 4.36 5.20
C MET A 74 6.81 3.94 6.62
N LEU A 75 7.67 2.93 6.77
CA LEU A 75 8.12 2.45 8.08
C LEU A 75 8.92 3.51 8.86
N GLN A 76 9.62 4.42 8.17
CA GLN A 76 10.43 5.47 8.79
C GLN A 76 9.61 6.73 9.12
N GLN A 77 8.74 7.16 8.20
CA GLN A 77 8.03 8.43 8.29
C GLN A 77 6.67 8.34 8.99
N ASN A 78 6.00 7.18 8.94
CA ASN A 78 4.74 7.00 9.67
C ASN A 78 5.02 6.82 11.18
N PRO A 79 4.50 7.69 12.06
CA PRO A 79 4.76 7.62 13.50
C PRO A 79 4.27 6.34 14.18
N ALA A 80 3.16 5.74 13.70
CA ALA A 80 2.62 4.50 14.25
C ALA A 80 3.50 3.31 13.88
N LEU A 81 4.02 3.26 12.66
CA LEU A 81 4.88 2.17 12.19
C LEU A 81 6.31 2.29 12.73
N ASN A 82 6.85 3.51 12.82
CA ASN A 82 8.21 3.75 13.29
C ASN A 82 8.40 3.27 14.75
N GLN A 83 7.35 3.32 15.58
CA GLN A 83 7.38 2.79 16.95
C GLN A 83 7.74 1.30 17.03
N LEU A 84 7.46 0.54 15.97
CA LEU A 84 7.76 -0.89 15.90
C LEU A 84 9.26 -1.17 15.66
N ARG A 85 10.06 -0.14 15.35
CA ARG A 85 11.53 -0.23 15.13
C ARG A 85 11.93 -1.36 14.19
N LEU A 86 11.11 -1.58 13.17
CA LEU A 86 11.30 -2.64 12.19
C LEU A 86 12.44 -2.28 11.23
N ASN A 87 13.29 -3.26 10.89
CA ASN A 87 14.24 -3.12 9.80
C ASN A 87 13.52 -3.33 8.45
N PRO A 88 13.40 -2.31 7.58
CA PRO A 88 12.63 -2.43 6.35
C PRO A 88 13.09 -3.56 5.43
N SER A 89 14.40 -3.84 5.36
CA SER A 89 14.92 -4.88 4.47
C SER A 89 14.59 -6.28 4.98
N GLU A 90 14.73 -6.53 6.27
CA GLU A 90 14.41 -7.83 6.88
C GLU A 90 12.92 -8.11 6.81
N VAL A 91 12.11 -7.10 7.15
CA VAL A 91 10.66 -7.23 7.19
C VAL A 91 10.09 -7.42 5.79
N TYR A 92 10.60 -6.69 4.79
CA TYR A 92 10.23 -6.89 3.39
C TYR A 92 10.50 -8.33 2.92
N GLN A 93 11.66 -8.90 3.27
CA GLN A 93 11.97 -10.30 2.92
C GLN A 93 11.05 -11.29 3.64
N SER A 94 10.77 -11.07 4.92
CA SER A 94 9.82 -11.90 5.68
C SER A 94 8.42 -11.87 5.06
N PHE A 95 7.95 -10.68 4.69
CA PHE A 95 6.67 -10.50 4.01
C PHE A 95 6.61 -11.25 2.68
N LEU A 96 7.62 -11.12 1.82
CA LEU A 96 7.64 -11.86 0.54
C LEU A 96 7.58 -13.38 0.76
N ASN A 97 8.35 -13.90 1.72
CA ASN A 97 8.34 -15.32 2.07
C ASN A 97 6.97 -15.81 2.57
N TYR A 98 6.23 -14.96 3.28
CA TYR A 98 4.85 -15.25 3.68
C TYR A 98 3.91 -15.17 2.48
N LYS A 99 3.98 -14.09 1.69
CA LYS A 99 3.09 -13.81 0.56
C LYS A 99 3.09 -14.96 -0.45
N PHE A 100 4.25 -15.54 -0.77
CA PHE A 100 4.34 -16.69 -1.68
C PHE A 100 3.67 -17.98 -1.16
N LYS A 101 3.38 -18.07 0.14
CA LYS A 101 2.67 -19.22 0.74
C LYS A 101 1.16 -19.01 0.77
N VAL A 102 0.67 -17.79 0.52
CA VAL A 102 -0.77 -17.51 0.49
C VAL A 102 -1.37 -18.24 -0.70
N PRO A 103 -2.36 -19.14 -0.50
CA PRO A 103 -3.00 -19.83 -1.60
C PRO A 103 -3.65 -18.84 -2.57
N ALA A 104 -3.29 -18.96 -3.85
CA ALA A 104 -3.92 -18.19 -4.91
C ALA A 104 -5.07 -19.00 -5.53
N CYS A 105 -6.19 -18.35 -5.78
CA CYS A 105 -7.31 -18.90 -6.54
C CYS A 105 -7.42 -18.14 -7.86
N GLY A 106 -7.73 -18.85 -8.94
CA GLY A 106 -7.90 -18.28 -10.26
C GLY A 106 -8.99 -18.99 -11.03
N SER A 107 -9.43 -18.38 -12.13
CA SER A 107 -10.44 -18.95 -13.03
C SER A 107 -9.94 -18.89 -14.47
N ILE A 108 -10.18 -19.95 -15.23
CA ILE A 108 -9.99 -19.95 -16.69
C ILE A 108 -11.36 -19.69 -17.30
N ILE A 109 -11.50 -18.53 -17.92
CA ILE A 109 -12.74 -18.09 -18.56
C ILE A 109 -12.62 -18.43 -20.03
N PHE A 110 -13.62 -19.12 -20.57
CA PHE A 110 -13.72 -19.41 -21.98
C PHE A 110 -14.90 -18.66 -22.61
N ASN A 111 -14.79 -18.37 -23.90
CA ASN A 111 -15.94 -18.04 -24.73
C ASN A 111 -16.88 -19.25 -24.87
N GLU A 112 -18.08 -19.03 -25.41
CA GLU A 112 -19.09 -20.09 -25.57
C GLU A 112 -18.60 -21.28 -26.41
N SER A 113 -17.70 -21.02 -27.36
CA SER A 113 -17.11 -22.03 -28.23
C SER A 113 -15.93 -22.79 -27.60
N MET A 114 -15.55 -22.48 -26.36
CA MET A 114 -14.44 -23.09 -25.62
C MET A 114 -13.08 -23.05 -26.36
N ASN A 115 -12.85 -22.03 -27.19
CA ASN A 115 -11.62 -21.92 -28.00
C ASN A 115 -10.78 -20.67 -27.72
N LYS A 116 -11.26 -19.79 -26.83
CA LYS A 116 -10.59 -18.58 -26.38
C LYS A 116 -10.99 -18.28 -24.96
#